data_AF-A0A843TNU9-F1
#
_entry.id   AF-A0A843TNU9-F1
#
_cell.length_a   1.000
_cell.length_b   1.000
_cell.length_c   1.000
_cell.angle_alpha   90.00
_cell.angle_beta   90.00
_cell.angle_gamma   90.00
#
_symmetry.space_group_name_H-M   'P 1'
#
loop_
_entity.id
_entity.type
_entity.pdbx_description
1 polymer ?
#
loop_
_entity_poly.entity_id
_entity_poly.type
_entity_poly.pdbx_seq_one_letter_code
_entity_poly.pdbx_strand_id
1 'polypeptide(L)' 'MVKLELDPPVKEEAWWLVLGNVQTSELLALKRVSFSDRLVTRMELPSEPAILQSFCPLPLLFPA' A
#
# COMPACT_ATOMS: atom_id res chain seq x y z
N MET A 1 20.76 30.46 -21.96
CA MET A 1 19.37 30.22 -21.51
C MET A 1 19.39 28.93 -20.71
N VAL A 2 19.46 29.03 -19.38
CA VAL A 2 19.56 27.86 -18.50
C VAL A 2 18.14 27.32 -18.35
N LYS A 3 17.89 26.11 -18.84
CA LYS A 3 16.62 25.42 -18.61
C LYS A 3 16.59 25.04 -17.14
N LEU A 4 15.83 25.79 -16.35
CA LEU A 4 15.49 25.44 -14.98
C LEU A 4 14.53 24.26 -15.08
N GLU A 5 15.08 23.04 -15.01
CA GLU A 5 14.32 21.81 -14.89
C GLU A 5 13.71 21.78 -13.47
N LEU A 6 12.69 22.62 -13.27
CA LEU A 6 11.79 22.60 -12.13
C LEU A 6 10.48 21.96 -12.59
N ASP A 7 10.57 20.76 -13.18
CA ASP A 7 9.41 19.87 -13.16
C ASP A 7 9.51 19.14 -11.82
N PRO A 8 8.79 19.58 -10.77
CA PRO A 8 8.73 18.81 -9.53
C PRO A 8 8.32 17.39 -9.90
N PRO A 9 8.90 16.35 -9.27
CA PRO A 9 8.62 14.96 -9.62
C PRO A 9 7.10 14.81 -9.66
N VAL A 10 6.58 14.37 -10.82
CA VAL A 10 5.15 14.22 -11.06
C VAL A 10 4.57 13.53 -9.83
N LYS A 11 3.83 14.29 -9.03
CA LYS A 11 3.30 13.79 -7.78
C LYS A 11 2.12 12.91 -8.16
N GLU A 12 2.40 11.62 -8.34
CA GLU A 12 1.35 10.66 -8.64
C GLU A 12 0.34 10.64 -7.48
N GLU A 13 -0.92 10.80 -7.85
CA GLU A 13 -2.03 10.74 -6.93
C GLU A 13 -2.13 9.33 -6.32
N ALA A 14 -1.97 9.26 -5.01
CA ALA A 14 -2.07 8.01 -4.27
C ALA A 14 -2.94 8.21 -3.03
N TRP A 15 -3.86 7.28 -2.83
CA TRP A 15 -4.81 7.23 -1.74
C TRP A 15 -4.53 6.05 -0.83
N TRP A 16 -4.92 6.17 0.43
CA TRP A 16 -4.89 5.08 1.40
C TRP A 16 -6.32 4.69 1.73
N LEU A 17 -6.67 3.43 1.47
CA LEU A 17 -7.88 2.81 1.96
C LEU A 17 -7.59 2.21 3.33
N VAL A 18 -8.25 2.73 4.36
CA VAL A 18 -8.07 2.35 5.75
C VAL A 18 -9.34 1.68 6.25
N LEU A 19 -9.22 0.46 6.76
CA LEU A 19 -10.30 -0.25 7.43
C LEU A 19 -9.88 -0.48 8.87
N GLY A 20 -10.61 0.11 9.80
CA GLY A 20 -10.34 0.02 11.22
C GLY A 20 -11.61 0.10 12.04
N ASN A 21 -11.53 -0.39 13.28
CA ASN A 21 -12.56 -0.26 14.28
C ASN A 21 -12.28 0.98 15.13
N VAL A 22 -13.11 2.02 14.97
CA VAL A 22 -12.95 3.31 15.67
C VAL A 22 -13.17 3.17 17.18
N GLN A 23 -14.00 2.20 17.60
CA GLN A 23 -14.31 1.99 19.01
C GLN A 23 -13.14 1.37 19.78
N THR A 24 -12.40 0.44 19.14
CA THR A 24 -11.22 -0.21 19.75
C THR A 24 -9.90 0.45 19.32
N SER A 25 -9.95 1.42 18.41
CA SER A 25 -8.78 2.04 17.77
C SER A 25 -7.88 1.02 17.04
N GLU A 26 -8.47 -0.07 16.54
CA GLU A 26 -7.76 -1.15 15.85
C GLU A 26 -7.75 -0.93 14.33
N LEU A 27 -6.58 -1.10 13.70
CA LEU A 27 -6.42 -1.08 12.26
C LEU A 27 -6.47 -2.51 11.71
N LEU A 28 -7.50 -2.80 10.92
CA LEU A 28 -7.77 -4.14 10.41
C LEU A 28 -7.15 -4.38 9.02
N ALA A 29 -7.17 -3.37 8.15
CA ALA A 29 -6.52 -3.44 6.84
C ALA A 29 -6.10 -2.04 6.35
N LEU A 30 -4.99 -1.99 5.59
CA LEU A 30 -4.48 -0.78 4.96
C LEU A 30 -4.05 -1.12 3.52
N LYS A 31 -4.57 -0.38 2.54
CA LYS A 31 -4.23 -0.57 1.13
C LYS A 31 -3.93 0.76 0.45
N ARG A 32 -2.72 0.88 -0.11
CA ARG A 32 -2.38 2.01 -0.97
C ARG A 32 -2.95 1.78 -2.36
N VAL A 33 -3.62 2.77 -2.93
CA VAL A 33 -4.21 2.70 -4.26
C VAL A 33 -3.95 3.98 -5.04
N SER A 34 -3.87 3.86 -6.36
CA SER A 34 -3.92 4.98 -7.30
C SER A 34 -4.95 4.66 -8.36
N PHE A 35 -5.66 5.66 -8.86
CA PHE A 35 -6.66 5.48 -9.90
C PHE A 35 -6.86 6.78 -10.67
N SER A 36 -7.15 6.68 -11.96
CA SER A 36 -7.34 7.87 -12.83
C SER A 36 -8.81 8.23 -13.05
N ASP A 37 -9.73 7.26 -12.97
CA ASP A 37 -11.17 7.47 -13.18
C ASP A 37 -11.97 6.65 -12.17
N ARG A 38 -11.91 5.32 -12.27
CA ARG A 38 -12.58 4.42 -11.33
C ARG A 38 -11.69 3.25 -10.93
N LEU A 39 -11.73 2.90 -9.64
CA LEU A 39 -11.08 1.72 -9.10
C LEU A 39 -12.09 0.84 -8.36
N VAL A 40 -12.13 -0.44 -8.72
CA VAL A 40 -12.83 -1.48 -7.96
C VAL A 40 -11.76 -2.34 -7.31
N THR A 41 -11.76 -2.40 -5.98
CA THR A 41 -10.75 -3.13 -5.21
C THR A 41 -11.40 -3.84 -4.03
N ARG A 42 -10.91 -5.04 -3.72
CA ARG A 42 -11.27 -5.80 -2.52
C ARG A 42 -10.23 -5.53 -1.42
N MET A 43 -10.72 -5.39 -0.19
CA MET A 43 -9.91 -5.53 1.02
C MET A 43 -10.48 -6.69 1.81
N GLU A 44 -9.61 -7.56 2.26
CA GLU A 44 -9.98 -8.73 3.05
C GLU A 44 -9.62 -8.47 4.51
N LEU A 45 -10.54 -8.82 5.40
CA LEU A 45 -10.32 -8.79 6.83
C LEU A 45 -9.69 -10.14 7.21
N PRO A 46 -8.51 -10.16 7.83
CA PRO A 46 -7.97 -11.41 8.33
C PRO A 46 -8.89 -11.91 9.45
N SER A 47 -9.43 -13.13 9.28
CA SER A 47 -10.35 -13.76 10.23
C SER A 47 -9.69 -14.11 11.57
N GLU A 48 -8.36 -14.08 11.61
CA GLU A 48 -7.52 -14.18 12.80
C GLU A 48 -6.63 -12.93 12.89
N PRO A 49 -6.22 -12.49 14.10
CA PRO A 49 -5.26 -11.41 14.24
C PRO A 49 -3.96 -11.81 13.53
N ALA A 50 -3.79 -11.30 12.30
CA ALA A 50 -2.57 -11.49 11.55
C ALA A 50 -1.49 -10.72 12.30
N ILE A 51 -0.68 -11.45 13.06
CA ILE A 51 0.65 -10.97 13.47
C ILE A 51 1.28 -10.47 12.18
N LEU A 52 1.52 -9.16 12.10
CA LEU A 52 2.17 -8.51 10.97
C LEU A 52 3.39 -9.36 10.63
N GLN A 53 3.30 -10.16 9.56
CA GLN A 53 4.40 -11.01 9.12
C GLN A 53 5.44 -10.06 8.54
N SER A 54 6.30 -9.60 9.44
CA SER A 54 7.55 -8.95 9.15
C SER A 54 8.32 -9.87 8.21
N PHE A 55 8.57 -9.34 7.01
CA PHE A 55 9.59 -9.76 6.08
C PHE A 55 9.48 -11.19 5.57
N CYS A 56 9.08 -11.33 4.29
CA CYS A 56 9.54 -12.46 3.48
C CYS A 56 11.07 -12.53 3.57
N PRO A 57 11.69 -13.58 4.13
CA PRO A 57 12.98 -13.99 3.63
C PRO A 57 12.69 -14.73 2.32
N LEU A 58 13.04 -14.12 1.19
CA LEU A 58 13.11 -14.83 -0.08
C LEU A 58 13.88 -16.15 0.15
N PRO A 59 13.35 -17.33 -0.19
CA PRO A 59 14.22 -18.48 -0.35
C PRO A 59 15.03 -18.19 -1.62
N LEU A 60 16.32 -17.89 -1.43
CA LEU A 60 17.30 -17.81 -2.50
C LEU A 60 17.32 -19.17 -3.22
N LEU A 61 16.59 -19.27 -4.33
CA LEU A 61 16.68 -20.38 -5.26
C LEU A 61 17.94 -20.18 -6.11
N PHE A 62 19.09 -20.58 -5.57
CA PHE A 62 20.26 -20.88 -6.41
C PHE A 62 20.07 -22.29 -6.98
N PRO A 63 20.13 -22.50 -8.31
CA PRO A 63 20.25 -23.84 -8.85
C PRO A 63 21.68 -24.36 -8.66
N ALA A 64 21.78 -25.66 -8.39
CA ALA A 64 23.01 -26.44 -8.30
C ALA A 64 23.70 -26.61 -9.66
#